data_AF-E7RHY7-F1
#
_entry.id   AF-E7RHY7-F1
#
_cell.length_a   1.000
_cell.length_b   1.000
_cell.length_c   1.000
_cell.angle_alpha   90.00
_cell.angle_beta   90.00
_cell.angle_gamma   90.00
#
_symmetry.space_group_name_H-M   'P 1'
#
loop_
_entity.id
_entity.type
_entity.pdbx_description
1 polymer ?
#
loop_
_entity_poly.entity_id
_entity_poly.type
_entity_poly.pdbx_seq_one_letter_code
_entity_poly.pdbx_strand_id
1 'polypeptide(L)'
;MNQQLIDRIVGEILEKLNLPEASASTLPKNAFPIAVSARHIHLSQEHVEVLFGKGYELTKKVDLSQPNQFAANETVVIAGPKGSIERVRVLGPARALTQAEVSFTDAFKLGVKAPIRESGDVAGSAPFTIIGPNGSLNLEEGLIIAQAHIHMEPKDAARLNVSDNEFVNVEVDGTRPITFRKVKIRVSDRYRLEMHIDTDEANAGFIGQGAIGRIIRPGEETSPVDAKEEIREILVNKQYLFKKKLLSRDDLREIEESEIIIEKGTIVTALAYDVARELGKSISVRQ
;
A
#
# COMPACT_ATOMS: atom_id res chain seq x y z
N MET A 1 4.28 -22.30 -26.41
CA MET A 1 3.92 -23.00 -25.16
C MET A 1 2.43 -22.79 -24.96
N ASN A 2 1.63 -23.84 -24.77
CA ASN A 2 0.17 -23.74 -24.79
C ASN A 2 -0.34 -23.12 -23.48
N GLN A 3 -0.63 -21.82 -23.49
CA GLN A 3 -1.00 -21.03 -22.31
C GLN A 3 -2.19 -21.64 -21.55
N GLN A 4 -3.16 -22.20 -22.29
CA GLN A 4 -4.34 -22.86 -21.72
C GLN A 4 -4.01 -24.13 -20.92
N LEU A 5 -2.92 -24.83 -21.27
CA LEU A 5 -2.48 -26.01 -20.53
C LEU A 5 -1.77 -25.61 -19.24
N ILE A 6 -1.03 -24.49 -19.26
CA ILE A 6 -0.37 -23.93 -18.07
C ILE A 6 -1.43 -23.45 -17.08
N ASP A 7 -2.42 -22.69 -17.55
CA ASP A 7 -3.47 -22.15 -16.68
C ASP A 7 -4.30 -23.27 -16.03
N ARG A 8 -4.54 -24.36 -16.76
CA ARG A 8 -5.25 -25.53 -16.25
C ARG A 8 -4.44 -26.33 -15.23
N ILE A 9 -3.14 -26.53 -15.47
CA ILE A 9 -2.25 -27.21 -14.52
C ILE A 9 -2.07 -26.36 -13.26
N VAL A 10 -1.96 -25.03 -13.39
CA VAL A 10 -1.90 -24.11 -12.26
C VAL A 10 -3.20 -24.15 -11.45
N GLY A 11 -4.36 -24.15 -12.10
CA GLY A 11 -5.66 -24.29 -11.45
C GLY A 11 -5.81 -25.61 -10.67
N GLU A 12 -5.43 -26.74 -11.28
CA GLU A 12 -5.50 -28.06 -10.65
C GLU A 12 -4.51 -28.23 -9.48
N ILE A 13 -3.35 -27.55 -9.53
CA ILE A 13 -2.38 -27.54 -8.42
C ILE A 13 -2.87 -26.66 -7.27
N LEU A 14 -3.53 -25.53 -7.56
CA LEU A 14 -4.11 -24.65 -6.54
C LEU A 14 -5.27 -25.31 -5.79
N GLU A 15 -6.15 -26.03 -6.49
CA GLU A 15 -7.23 -26.82 -5.85
C GLU A 15 -6.67 -27.94 -4.97
N LYS A 16 -5.67 -28.68 -5.43
CA LYS A 16 -5.10 -29.81 -4.67
C LYS A 16 -4.31 -29.39 -3.44
N LEU A 17 -3.87 -28.14 -3.35
CA LEU A 17 -3.11 -27.63 -2.22
C LEU A 17 -3.98 -27.03 -1.12
N ASN A 18 -5.31 -26.95 -1.29
CA ASN A 18 -6.21 -26.31 -0.31
C ASN A 18 -5.69 -24.93 0.17
N LEU A 19 -4.90 -24.27 -0.67
CA LEU A 19 -4.45 -22.92 -0.42
C LEU A 19 -5.64 -22.05 -0.79
N PRO A 20 -6.27 -21.35 0.19
CA PRO A 20 -7.24 -20.34 -0.18
C PRO A 20 -6.56 -19.41 -1.18
N GLU A 21 -7.21 -19.17 -2.32
CA GLU A 21 -6.89 -18.03 -3.20
C GLU A 21 -6.52 -16.89 -2.27
N ALA A 22 -5.33 -16.29 -2.46
CA ALA A 22 -4.83 -15.23 -1.61
C ALA A 22 -5.90 -14.14 -1.46
N SER A 23 -6.72 -14.30 -0.44
CA SER A 23 -7.87 -13.47 -0.19
C SER A 23 -7.29 -12.20 0.41
N ALA A 24 -7.72 -11.09 -0.17
CA ALA A 24 -7.50 -9.75 0.35
C ALA A 24 -7.39 -9.80 1.87
N SER A 25 -6.24 -9.35 2.39
CA SER A 25 -6.02 -9.13 3.81
C SER A 25 -7.31 -8.60 4.43
N THR A 26 -7.96 -9.35 5.31
CA THR A 26 -9.16 -8.90 6.01
C THR A 26 -8.76 -7.84 7.00
N LEU A 27 -8.44 -6.65 6.48
CA LEU A 27 -8.29 -5.42 7.23
C LEU A 27 -9.58 -5.24 8.03
N PRO A 28 -9.50 -4.73 9.28
CA PRO A 28 -10.67 -4.33 10.04
C PRO A 28 -11.62 -3.51 9.17
N LYS A 29 -12.94 -3.58 9.43
CA LYS A 29 -13.96 -2.94 8.59
C LYS A 29 -13.68 -1.45 8.31
N ASN A 30 -13.01 -0.75 9.22
CA ASN A 30 -12.70 0.68 9.14
C ASN A 30 -11.24 0.99 8.77
N ALA A 31 -10.46 -0.01 8.35
CA ALA A 31 -9.03 0.12 8.08
C ALA A 31 -8.70 0.10 6.59
N PHE A 32 -7.57 0.73 6.25
CA PHE A 32 -7.06 0.88 4.88
C PHE A 32 -5.54 1.08 4.86
N PRO A 33 -4.85 0.71 3.77
CA PRO A 33 -3.41 0.89 3.65
C PRO A 33 -3.04 2.37 3.52
N ILE A 34 -1.84 2.71 3.99
CA ILE A 34 -1.22 4.02 3.83
C ILE A 34 0.02 3.88 2.94
N ALA A 35 0.12 4.75 1.94
CA ALA A 35 1.31 4.91 1.10
C ALA A 35 1.97 6.27 1.35
N VAL A 36 3.29 6.23 1.52
CA VAL A 36 4.12 7.42 1.66
C VAL A 36 4.60 7.86 0.28
N SER A 37 4.21 9.06 -0.12
CA SER A 37 4.56 9.66 -1.39
C SER A 37 5.82 10.48 -1.25
N ALA A 38 6.92 10.01 -1.85
CA ALA A 38 8.11 10.83 -2.03
C ALA A 38 7.85 11.93 -3.08
N ARG A 39 8.70 12.96 -3.07
CA ARG A 39 8.68 14.02 -4.09
C ARG A 39 8.67 13.46 -5.51
N HIS A 40 7.77 13.97 -6.33
CA HIS A 40 7.60 13.49 -7.69
C HIS A 40 6.95 14.55 -8.58
N ILE A 41 6.92 14.29 -9.88
CA ILE A 41 6.32 15.17 -10.87
C ILE A 41 5.48 14.38 -11.86
N HIS A 42 4.32 14.93 -12.21
CA HIS A 42 3.52 14.53 -13.35
C HIS A 42 3.78 15.54 -14.47
N LEU A 43 3.96 15.07 -15.70
CA LEU A 43 4.28 15.93 -16.84
C LEU A 43 3.16 15.89 -17.88
N SER A 44 2.97 17.01 -18.58
CA SER A 44 2.22 17.01 -19.84
C SER A 44 3.05 16.41 -20.96
N GLN A 45 2.40 15.86 -21.99
CA GLN A 45 3.14 15.28 -23.12
C GLN A 45 4.07 16.30 -23.79
N GLU A 46 3.62 17.54 -23.93
CA GLU A 46 4.45 18.65 -24.43
C GLU A 46 5.72 18.84 -23.58
N HIS A 47 5.59 18.84 -22.26
CA HIS A 47 6.74 19.01 -21.37
C HIS A 47 7.64 17.78 -21.33
N VAL A 48 7.09 16.57 -21.49
CA VAL A 48 7.90 15.36 -21.71
C VAL A 48 8.80 15.56 -22.92
N GLU A 49 8.26 16.07 -24.03
CA GLU A 49 9.04 16.27 -25.25
C GLU A 49 10.10 17.37 -25.12
N VAL A 50 9.83 18.45 -24.39
CA VAL A 50 10.84 19.49 -24.13
C VAL A 50 11.99 18.94 -23.26
N LEU A 51 11.67 18.15 -22.24
CA LEU A 51 12.64 17.68 -21.26
C LEU A 51 13.44 16.47 -21.75
N PHE A 52 12.82 15.60 -22.55
CA PHE A 52 13.37 14.29 -22.95
C PHE A 52 13.48 14.09 -24.47
N GLY A 53 12.99 15.01 -25.29
CA GLY A 53 13.12 15.01 -26.76
C GLY A 53 11.79 14.80 -27.49
N LYS A 54 11.71 15.30 -28.73
CA LYS A 54 10.48 15.25 -29.55
C LYS A 54 9.97 13.81 -29.73
N GLY A 55 8.67 13.61 -29.50
CA GLY A 55 8.00 12.30 -29.58
C GLY A 55 8.41 11.29 -28.50
N TYR A 56 9.03 11.73 -27.40
CA TYR A 56 9.44 10.84 -26.33
C TYR A 56 8.24 10.32 -25.52
N GLU A 57 8.25 9.02 -25.20
CA GLU A 57 7.29 8.36 -24.32
C GLU A 57 7.97 7.91 -23.02
N LEU A 58 7.32 8.20 -21.89
CA LEU A 58 7.83 7.80 -20.58
C LEU A 58 7.95 6.28 -20.47
N THR A 59 9.09 5.80 -19.98
CA THR A 59 9.32 4.36 -19.87
C THR A 59 8.94 3.86 -18.47
N LYS A 60 8.11 2.81 -18.42
CA LYS A 60 7.65 2.25 -17.15
C LYS A 60 8.81 1.61 -16.37
N LYS A 61 8.98 2.00 -15.11
CA LYS A 61 9.90 1.35 -14.16
C LYS A 61 9.14 0.37 -13.26
N VAL A 62 8.09 0.84 -12.60
CA VAL A 62 7.27 0.03 -11.68
C VAL A 62 5.85 0.58 -11.62
N ASP A 63 4.86 -0.31 -11.61
CA ASP A 63 3.46 0.06 -11.40
C ASP A 63 3.24 0.57 -9.97
N LEU A 64 2.38 1.57 -9.85
CA LEU A 64 1.93 2.07 -8.55
C LEU A 64 0.67 1.32 -8.09
N SER A 65 0.31 1.52 -6.83
CA SER A 65 -0.92 0.99 -6.22
C SER A 65 -2.18 1.42 -6.98
N GLN A 66 -2.22 2.68 -7.41
CA GLN A 66 -3.35 3.24 -8.17
C GLN A 66 -3.37 2.69 -9.59
N PRO A 67 -4.53 2.18 -10.07
CA PRO A 67 -4.65 1.56 -11.39
C PRO A 67 -4.13 2.43 -12.53
N ASN A 68 -3.35 1.81 -13.43
CA ASN A 68 -2.76 2.46 -14.60
C ASN A 68 -1.80 3.62 -14.31
N GLN A 69 -1.33 3.80 -13.07
CA GLN A 69 -0.27 4.75 -12.73
C GLN A 69 1.05 4.01 -12.55
N PHE A 70 2.16 4.64 -12.91
CA PHE A 70 3.50 4.04 -12.78
C PHE A 70 4.56 5.07 -12.40
N ALA A 71 5.59 4.64 -11.68
CA ALA A 71 6.84 5.38 -11.62
C ALA A 71 7.63 5.11 -12.90
N ALA A 72 8.07 6.16 -13.57
CA ALA A 72 8.83 6.07 -14.81
C ALA A 72 10.34 5.90 -14.53
N ASN A 73 11.15 5.47 -15.49
CA ASN A 73 12.61 5.41 -15.31
C ASN A 73 13.23 6.81 -15.23
N GLU A 74 12.55 7.77 -15.84
CA GLU A 74 12.97 9.15 -15.95
C GLU A 74 12.93 9.86 -14.60
N THR A 75 13.88 10.78 -14.45
CA THR A 75 13.93 11.72 -13.34
C THR A 75 14.33 13.09 -13.85
N VAL A 76 13.87 14.13 -13.17
CA VAL A 76 14.22 15.53 -13.45
C VAL A 76 14.90 16.18 -12.25
N VAL A 77 15.47 17.35 -12.47
CA VAL A 77 15.83 18.27 -11.39
C VAL A 77 14.73 19.33 -11.27
N ILE A 78 14.30 19.61 -10.04
CA ILE A 78 13.45 20.76 -9.72
C ILE A 78 14.33 21.83 -9.08
N ALA A 79 14.27 23.06 -9.60
CA ALA A 79 15.02 24.19 -9.08
C ALA A 79 14.08 25.33 -8.67
N GLY A 80 14.43 25.97 -7.55
CA GLY A 80 13.82 27.19 -7.05
C GLY A 80 14.88 28.24 -6.68
N PRO A 81 14.47 29.41 -6.16
CA PRO A 81 15.39 30.53 -5.94
C PRO A 81 16.55 30.25 -4.98
N LYS A 82 16.41 29.32 -4.03
CA LYS A 82 17.45 29.01 -3.04
C LYS A 82 18.28 27.77 -3.38
N GLY A 83 17.81 26.91 -4.28
CA GLY A 83 18.49 25.66 -4.55
C GLY A 83 17.68 24.72 -5.42
N SER A 84 18.17 23.49 -5.51
CA SER A 84 17.58 22.45 -6.35
C SER A 84 17.46 21.11 -5.63
N ILE A 85 16.60 20.27 -6.19
CA ILE A 85 16.40 18.88 -5.80
C ILE A 85 16.57 18.03 -7.04
N GLU A 86 17.58 17.18 -7.01
CA GLU A 86 17.89 16.25 -8.10
C GLU A 86 17.09 14.95 -7.97
N ARG A 87 17.03 14.20 -9.07
CA ARG A 87 16.46 12.85 -9.14
C ARG A 87 14.99 12.78 -8.70
N VAL A 88 14.22 13.84 -8.97
CA VAL A 88 12.77 13.85 -8.74
C VAL A 88 12.11 12.89 -9.73
N ARG A 89 11.34 11.93 -9.22
CA ARG A 89 10.74 10.86 -10.02
C ARG A 89 9.62 11.40 -10.90
N VAL A 90 9.63 11.04 -12.18
CA VAL A 90 8.46 11.27 -13.05
C VAL A 90 7.44 10.14 -12.83
N LEU A 91 6.18 10.50 -12.60
CA LEU A 91 5.06 9.56 -12.59
C LEU A 91 4.31 9.63 -13.92
N GLY A 92 3.99 8.46 -14.45
CA GLY A 92 3.25 8.28 -15.68
C GLY A 92 1.86 7.66 -15.45
N PRO A 93 0.99 7.70 -16.47
CA PRO A 93 1.23 8.27 -17.80
C PRO A 93 1.29 9.80 -17.79
N ALA A 94 1.72 10.39 -18.90
CA ALA A 94 1.64 11.84 -19.10
C ALA A 94 0.19 12.32 -18.89
N ARG A 95 0.04 13.49 -18.28
CA ARG A 95 -1.26 14.10 -17.94
C ARG A 95 -1.55 15.31 -18.84
N ALA A 96 -2.69 15.94 -18.65
CA ALA A 96 -2.99 17.20 -19.32
C ALA A 96 -2.15 18.37 -18.77
N LEU A 97 -1.87 18.35 -17.46
CA LEU A 97 -1.16 19.41 -16.75
C LEU A 97 0.10 18.87 -16.09
N THR A 98 1.13 19.72 -16.05
CA THR A 98 2.34 19.44 -15.28
C THR A 98 2.17 19.87 -13.83
N GLN A 99 2.54 19.00 -12.91
CA GLN A 99 2.38 19.21 -11.47
C GLN A 99 3.52 18.54 -10.73
N ALA A 100 4.20 19.30 -9.86
CA ALA A 100 5.19 18.77 -8.94
C ALA A 100 4.63 18.75 -7.52
N GLU A 101 4.77 17.60 -6.86
CA GLU A 101 4.37 17.37 -5.48
C GLU A 101 5.63 17.21 -4.63
N VAL A 102 5.78 18.07 -3.64
CA VAL A 102 6.95 18.13 -2.75
C VAL A 102 6.51 18.23 -1.30
N SER A 103 7.38 17.88 -0.35
CA SER A 103 7.08 18.13 1.07
C SER A 103 7.32 19.60 1.46
N PHE A 104 6.86 20.00 2.64
CA PHE A 104 7.15 21.34 3.16
C PHE A 104 8.66 21.59 3.30
N THR A 105 9.39 20.57 3.76
CA THR A 105 10.86 20.60 3.88
C THR A 105 11.52 20.81 2.52
N ASP A 106 11.03 20.15 1.48
CA ASP A 106 11.52 20.33 0.11
C ASP A 106 11.24 21.74 -0.41
N ALA A 107 10.04 22.28 -0.19
CA ALA A 107 9.68 23.64 -0.57
C ALA A 107 10.60 24.68 0.12
N PHE A 108 10.92 24.46 1.41
CA PHE A 108 11.87 25.30 2.13
C PHE A 108 13.27 25.27 1.49
N LYS A 109 13.76 24.08 1.11
CA LYS A 109 15.05 23.90 0.42
C LYS A 109 15.08 24.60 -0.94
N LEU A 110 14.00 24.51 -1.70
CA LEU A 110 13.85 25.21 -3.00
C LEU A 110 13.74 26.73 -2.82
N GLY A 111 13.32 27.21 -1.64
CA GLY A 111 13.10 28.62 -1.36
C GLY A 111 11.79 29.15 -1.94
N VAL A 112 10.80 28.28 -2.07
CA VAL A 112 9.49 28.57 -2.66
C VAL A 112 8.40 28.43 -1.59
N LYS A 113 7.36 29.26 -1.70
CA LYS A 113 6.18 29.20 -0.83
C LYS A 113 5.09 28.38 -1.51
N ALA A 114 5.29 27.07 -1.61
CA ALA A 114 4.31 26.16 -2.19
C ALA A 114 3.06 26.04 -1.28
N PRO A 115 1.84 26.18 -1.83
CA PRO A 115 0.62 25.98 -1.06
C PRO A 115 0.31 24.49 -0.86
N ILE A 116 -0.43 24.16 0.20
CA ILE A 116 -1.05 22.84 0.36
C ILE A 116 -2.27 22.76 -0.56
N ARG A 117 -2.32 21.75 -1.44
CA ARG A 117 -3.39 21.57 -2.44
C ARG A 117 -3.70 20.10 -2.70
N GLU A 118 -4.90 19.85 -3.23
CA GLU A 118 -5.25 18.56 -3.80
C GLU A 118 -4.59 18.40 -5.19
N SER A 119 -4.20 17.18 -5.56
CA SER A 119 -3.66 16.91 -6.90
C SER A 119 -4.70 17.28 -7.98
N GLY A 120 -4.29 18.14 -8.91
CA GLY A 120 -5.11 18.72 -9.98
C GLY A 120 -5.40 20.21 -9.76
N ASP A 121 -5.34 20.70 -8.52
CA ASP A 121 -5.54 22.12 -8.19
C ASP A 121 -4.20 22.87 -8.15
N VAL A 122 -3.68 23.17 -9.34
CA VAL A 122 -2.40 23.87 -9.52
C VAL A 122 -2.53 25.37 -9.75
N ALA A 123 -3.74 25.90 -9.94
CA ALA A 123 -3.93 27.30 -10.27
C ALA A 123 -3.43 28.22 -9.14
N GLY A 124 -2.58 29.19 -9.51
CA GLY A 124 -1.93 30.11 -8.58
C GLY A 124 -1.02 29.44 -7.56
N SER A 125 -0.53 28.22 -7.85
CA SER A 125 0.48 27.55 -7.03
C SER A 125 1.89 28.08 -7.30
N ALA A 126 2.90 27.56 -6.61
CA ALA A 126 4.23 28.15 -6.66
C ALA A 126 4.91 27.91 -8.03
N PRO A 127 5.69 28.90 -8.52
CA PRO A 127 6.51 28.74 -9.70
C PRO A 127 7.73 27.86 -9.40
N PHE A 128 8.24 27.19 -10.43
CA PHE A 128 9.43 26.35 -10.34
C PHE A 128 10.04 26.08 -11.71
N THR A 129 11.33 25.77 -11.73
CA THR A 129 12.03 25.35 -12.96
C THR A 129 12.24 23.84 -12.95
N ILE A 130 11.97 23.20 -14.08
CA ILE A 130 12.21 21.77 -14.33
C ILE A 130 13.37 21.65 -15.29
N ILE A 131 14.35 20.80 -14.98
CA ILE A 131 15.52 20.57 -15.84
C ILE A 131 15.58 19.06 -16.14
N GLY A 132 15.49 18.73 -17.43
CA GLY A 132 15.64 17.40 -17.98
C GLY A 132 16.94 17.28 -18.78
N PRO A 133 17.23 16.08 -19.33
CA PRO A 133 18.45 15.85 -20.09
C PRO A 133 18.54 16.66 -21.39
N ASN A 134 17.41 16.99 -22.03
CA ASN A 134 17.36 17.62 -23.35
C ASN A 134 16.83 19.06 -23.32
N GLY A 135 16.42 19.57 -22.15
CA GLY A 135 15.87 20.91 -22.03
C GLY A 135 15.45 21.28 -20.61
N SER A 136 14.96 22.51 -20.46
CA SER A 136 14.44 23.03 -19.20
C SER A 136 13.19 23.88 -19.43
N LEU A 137 12.31 23.92 -18.44
CA LEU A 137 11.06 24.67 -18.45
C LEU A 137 10.97 25.50 -17.18
N ASN A 138 10.60 26.78 -17.28
CA ASN A 138 10.16 27.56 -16.13
C ASN A 138 8.64 27.65 -16.15
N LEU A 139 7.99 27.17 -15.09
CA LEU A 139 6.55 27.24 -14.94
C LEU A 139 6.20 28.28 -13.87
N GLU A 140 5.21 29.12 -14.19
CA GLU A 140 4.70 30.15 -13.27
C GLU A 140 3.82 29.53 -12.16
N GLU A 141 3.28 28.33 -12.39
CA GLU A 141 2.50 27.55 -11.44
C GLU A 141 2.71 26.04 -11.68
N GLY A 142 2.40 25.23 -10.67
CA GLY A 142 2.42 23.76 -10.74
C GLY A 142 3.11 23.08 -9.57
N LEU A 143 3.79 23.82 -8.68
CA LEU A 143 4.44 23.27 -7.49
C LEU A 143 3.55 23.38 -6.27
N ILE A 144 3.20 22.24 -5.68
CA ILE A 144 2.32 22.13 -4.51
C ILE A 144 2.93 21.25 -3.42
N ILE A 145 2.45 21.44 -2.19
CA ILE A 145 2.55 20.45 -1.12
C ILE A 145 1.28 19.61 -1.19
N ALA A 146 1.42 18.31 -1.35
CA ALA A 146 0.27 17.42 -1.52
C ALA A 146 -0.55 17.35 -0.23
N GLN A 147 -1.84 17.64 -0.31
CA GLN A 147 -2.76 17.45 0.82
C GLN A 147 -3.04 15.96 1.03
N ALA A 148 -2.96 15.48 2.27
CA ALA A 148 -3.33 14.11 2.62
C ALA A 148 -4.76 13.76 2.17
N HIS A 149 -4.91 12.61 1.51
CA HIS A 149 -6.18 12.14 0.99
C HIS A 149 -6.27 10.62 0.93
N ILE A 150 -7.49 10.10 0.79
CA ILE A 150 -7.78 8.68 0.64
C ILE A 150 -8.47 8.47 -0.70
N HIS A 151 -7.83 7.71 -1.57
CA HIS A 151 -8.44 7.17 -2.77
C HIS A 151 -9.29 5.96 -2.40
N MET A 152 -10.48 5.82 -2.97
CA MET A 152 -11.31 4.62 -2.79
C MET A 152 -12.32 4.41 -3.92
N GLU A 153 -12.70 3.16 -4.14
CA GLU A 153 -13.83 2.81 -5.03
C GLU A 153 -15.17 3.04 -4.30
N PRO A 154 -16.30 3.19 -5.01
CA PRO A 154 -17.60 3.39 -4.38
C PRO A 154 -18.01 2.32 -3.36
N LYS A 155 -17.60 1.06 -3.59
CA LYS A 155 -17.83 -0.05 -2.63
C LYS A 155 -17.10 0.15 -1.30
N ASP A 156 -15.90 0.74 -1.34
CA ASP A 156 -15.10 1.01 -0.15
C ASP A 156 -15.65 2.22 0.59
N ALA A 157 -16.09 3.25 -0.14
CA ALA A 157 -16.80 4.39 0.44
C ALA A 157 -18.07 3.94 1.20
N ALA A 158 -18.86 3.04 0.59
CA ALA A 158 -20.02 2.44 1.23
C ALA A 158 -19.64 1.60 2.47
N ARG A 159 -18.58 0.79 2.38
CA ARG A 159 -18.08 -0.01 3.51
C ARG A 159 -17.61 0.86 4.68
N LEU A 160 -16.91 1.95 4.38
CA LEU A 160 -16.38 2.89 5.37
C LEU A 160 -17.42 3.93 5.82
N ASN A 161 -18.61 3.92 5.21
CA ASN A 161 -19.70 4.88 5.45
C ASN A 161 -19.21 6.34 5.34
N VAL A 162 -18.55 6.64 4.22
CA VAL A 162 -18.06 7.98 3.85
C VAL A 162 -18.52 8.33 2.44
N SER A 163 -18.53 9.62 2.13
CA SER A 163 -18.91 10.15 0.81
C SER A 163 -17.74 10.81 0.09
N ASP A 164 -17.86 10.93 -1.24
CA ASP A 164 -16.89 11.71 -2.01
C ASP A 164 -16.81 13.16 -1.50
N ASN A 165 -15.60 13.72 -1.53
CA ASN A 165 -15.28 15.05 -1.03
C ASN A 165 -15.41 15.29 0.47
N GLU A 166 -15.82 14.30 1.26
CA GLU A 166 -15.87 14.37 2.72
C GLU A 166 -14.47 14.54 3.33
N PHE A 167 -14.41 15.09 4.54
CA PHE A 167 -13.21 15.15 5.36
C PHE A 167 -13.34 14.26 6.59
N VAL A 168 -12.38 13.36 6.79
CA VAL A 168 -12.33 12.44 7.91
C VAL A 168 -11.12 12.69 8.80
N ASN A 169 -11.12 12.09 9.99
CA ASN A 169 -9.93 11.98 10.81
C ASN A 169 -9.42 10.54 10.74
N VAL A 170 -8.11 10.38 10.60
CA VAL A 170 -7.46 9.07 10.48
C VAL A 170 -6.47 8.90 11.62
N GLU A 171 -6.62 7.82 12.36
CA GLU A 171 -5.63 7.40 13.34
C GLU A 171 -4.70 6.36 12.75
N VAL A 172 -3.41 6.50 13.06
CA VAL A 172 -2.36 5.57 12.70
C VAL A 172 -1.64 5.18 13.97
N ASP A 173 -1.77 3.91 14.33
CA ASP A 173 -1.04 3.30 15.43
C ASP A 173 0.42 3.05 15.03
N GLY A 174 1.28 2.82 16.03
CA GLY A 174 2.68 2.49 15.78
C GLY A 174 3.60 3.03 16.86
N THR A 175 4.88 3.20 16.53
CA THR A 175 5.89 3.69 17.48
C THR A 175 5.59 5.11 17.95
N ARG A 176 5.03 5.93 17.06
CA ARG A 176 4.62 7.31 17.36
C ARG A 176 3.19 7.51 16.86
N PRO A 177 2.17 7.09 17.65
CA PRO A 177 0.78 7.20 17.24
C PRO A 177 0.43 8.64 16.85
N ILE A 178 -0.30 8.78 15.75
CA ILE A 178 -0.66 10.08 15.20
C ILE A 178 -2.08 10.05 14.65
N THR A 179 -2.77 11.19 14.79
CA THR A 179 -4.07 11.41 14.17
C THR A 179 -3.97 12.52 13.14
N PHE A 180 -4.21 12.16 11.88
CA PHE A 180 -4.39 13.13 10.80
C PHE A 180 -5.82 13.64 10.82
N ARG A 181 -5.99 14.95 10.90
CA ARG A 181 -7.32 15.59 10.88
C ARG A 181 -7.59 16.21 9.52
N LYS A 182 -8.86 16.19 9.12
CA LYS A 182 -9.31 16.74 7.83
C LYS A 182 -8.59 16.10 6.62
N VAL A 183 -8.52 14.77 6.61
CA VAL A 183 -8.05 13.99 5.46
C VAL A 183 -9.17 13.90 4.43
N LYS A 184 -8.88 14.25 3.18
CA LYS A 184 -9.87 14.32 2.10
C LYS A 184 -10.23 12.93 1.56
N ILE A 185 -11.52 12.65 1.38
CA ILE A 185 -11.99 11.46 0.66
C ILE A 185 -12.15 11.76 -0.83
N ARG A 186 -11.65 10.85 -1.67
CA ARG A 186 -11.79 10.89 -3.13
C ARG A 186 -12.31 9.55 -3.63
N VAL A 187 -13.53 9.55 -4.19
CA VAL A 187 -14.21 8.35 -4.67
C VAL A 187 -14.22 8.31 -6.19
N SER A 188 -13.76 7.20 -6.77
CA SER A 188 -13.84 6.95 -8.21
C SER A 188 -13.72 5.46 -8.49
N ASP A 189 -14.39 4.98 -9.55
CA ASP A 189 -14.22 3.60 -10.05
C ASP A 189 -12.81 3.32 -10.60
N ARG A 190 -11.97 4.35 -10.73
CA ARG A 190 -10.59 4.24 -11.21
C ARG A 190 -9.58 4.16 -10.07
N TYR A 191 -10.03 4.29 -8.83
CA TYR A 191 -9.16 4.30 -7.66
C TYR A 191 -9.00 2.92 -7.05
N ARG A 192 -7.94 2.76 -6.26
CA ARG A 192 -7.78 1.66 -5.33
C ARG A 192 -7.70 2.23 -3.93
N LEU A 193 -8.32 1.56 -2.96
CA LEU A 193 -8.32 1.98 -1.56
C LEU A 193 -6.89 2.17 -1.03
N GLU A 194 -6.49 3.43 -0.79
CA GLU A 194 -5.19 3.76 -0.20
C GLU A 194 -5.20 5.23 0.27
N MET A 195 -4.64 5.47 1.46
CA MET A 195 -4.35 6.82 1.94
C MET A 195 -2.96 7.25 1.50
N HIS A 196 -2.86 8.44 0.95
CA HIS A 196 -1.60 9.03 0.50
C HIS A 196 -1.22 10.19 1.41
N ILE A 197 0.00 10.12 1.94
CA ILE A 197 0.63 11.17 2.74
C ILE A 197 2.02 11.48 2.20
N ASP A 198 2.54 12.67 2.46
CA ASP A 198 3.92 13.02 2.09
C ASP A 198 4.96 12.47 3.08
N THR A 199 6.24 12.69 2.78
CA THR A 199 7.33 12.23 3.66
C THR A 199 7.41 12.96 4.99
N ASP A 200 7.03 14.24 5.07
CA ASP A 200 7.07 15.01 6.31
C ASP A 200 5.95 14.52 7.25
N GLU A 201 4.76 14.28 6.72
CA GLU A 201 3.62 13.66 7.39
C GLU A 201 3.96 12.26 7.90
N ALA A 202 4.58 11.42 7.06
CA ALA A 202 4.99 10.08 7.45
C ALA A 202 6.07 10.11 8.55
N ASN A 203 7.07 10.98 8.41
CA ASN A 203 8.13 11.15 9.41
C ASN A 203 7.58 11.64 10.76
N ALA A 204 6.54 12.47 10.76
CA ALA A 204 5.91 12.95 11.99
C ALA A 204 5.31 11.80 12.83
N GLY A 205 4.73 10.78 12.19
CA GLY A 205 4.16 9.59 12.84
C GLY A 205 5.06 8.36 12.87
N PHE A 206 6.30 8.46 12.39
CA PHE A 206 7.19 7.31 12.18
C PHE A 206 6.54 6.19 11.33
N ILE A 207 5.82 6.60 10.27
CA ILE A 207 5.02 5.74 9.40
C ILE A 207 5.90 5.20 8.27
N GLY A 208 5.90 3.88 8.10
CA GLY A 208 6.65 3.16 7.07
C GLY A 208 5.77 2.41 6.08
N GLN A 209 6.40 1.61 5.22
CA GLN A 209 5.68 0.74 4.28
C GLN A 209 4.79 -0.27 5.01
N GLY A 210 3.60 -0.52 4.46
CA GLY A 210 2.63 -1.47 5.03
C GLY A 210 1.86 -0.92 6.23
N ALA A 211 2.00 0.37 6.54
CA ALA A 211 1.20 1.01 7.57
C ALA A 211 -0.30 0.99 7.21
N ILE A 212 -1.13 0.88 8.25
CA ILE A 212 -2.58 0.81 8.15
C ILE A 212 -3.14 1.99 8.94
N GLY A 213 -4.08 2.70 8.35
CA GLY A 213 -4.86 3.75 9.01
C GLY A 213 -6.28 3.28 9.28
N ARG A 214 -6.94 3.93 10.24
CA ARG A 214 -8.37 3.75 10.51
C ARG A 214 -9.09 5.09 10.63
N ILE A 215 -10.28 5.18 10.07
CA ILE A 215 -11.15 6.35 10.30
C ILE A 215 -11.61 6.32 11.75
N ILE A 216 -11.49 7.44 12.44
CA ILE A 216 -12.04 7.64 13.80
C ILE A 216 -13.29 8.51 13.73
N ARG A 217 -14.39 8.05 14.34
CA ARG A 217 -15.63 8.84 14.45
C ARG A 217 -15.76 9.46 15.85
N PRO A 218 -16.44 10.62 15.99
CA PRO A 218 -16.71 11.20 17.29
C PRO A 218 -17.47 10.21 18.20
N GLY A 219 -16.87 9.85 19.34
CA GLY A 219 -17.45 8.91 20.31
C GLY A 219 -17.00 7.46 20.19
N GLU A 220 -16.13 7.09 19.26
CA GLU A 220 -15.46 5.79 19.25
C GLU A 220 -14.24 5.82 20.20
N GLU A 221 -14.21 4.93 21.20
CA GLU A 221 -13.01 4.70 22.02
C GLU A 221 -11.95 4.00 21.18
N THR A 222 -10.76 4.62 21.08
CA THR A 222 -9.62 4.09 20.36
C THR A 222 -8.83 3.15 21.27
N SER A 223 -9.06 1.84 21.14
CA SER A 223 -8.11 0.85 21.65
C SER A 223 -6.95 0.73 20.64
N PRO A 224 -5.68 0.67 21.09
CA PRO A 224 -4.55 0.45 20.19
C PRO A 224 -4.75 -0.85 19.44
N VAL A 225 -4.74 -0.83 18.10
CA VAL A 225 -4.74 -2.07 17.33
C VAL A 225 -3.30 -2.50 17.20
N ASP A 226 -2.83 -3.36 18.12
CA ASP A 226 -1.54 -4.02 17.96
C ASP A 226 -1.66 -5.02 16.80
N ALA A 227 -1.26 -4.60 15.60
CA ALA A 227 -1.23 -5.46 14.40
C ALA A 227 -0.45 -6.78 14.61
N LYS A 228 0.39 -6.86 15.65
CA LYS A 228 1.09 -8.08 16.05
C LYS A 228 0.22 -9.07 16.83
N GLU A 229 -0.79 -8.63 17.57
CA GLU A 229 -1.65 -9.52 18.38
C GLU A 229 -2.75 -10.17 17.55
N GLU A 230 -3.45 -9.45 16.67
CA GLU A 230 -4.48 -10.05 15.80
C GLU A 230 -3.87 -11.08 14.81
N ILE A 231 -2.67 -10.82 14.28
CA ILE A 231 -1.95 -11.81 13.45
C ILE A 231 -1.61 -13.06 14.28
N ARG A 232 -1.28 -12.90 15.57
CA ARG A 232 -0.94 -14.02 16.46
C ARG A 232 -2.19 -14.83 16.82
N GLU A 233 -3.32 -14.19 17.06
CA GLU A 233 -4.60 -14.87 17.37
C GLU A 233 -5.13 -15.66 16.16
N ILE A 234 -4.95 -15.15 14.93
CA ILE A 234 -5.29 -15.85 13.69
C ILE A 234 -4.37 -17.06 13.45
N LEU A 235 -3.08 -16.98 13.82
CA LEU A 235 -2.13 -18.10 13.73
C LEU A 235 -2.36 -19.17 14.80
N VAL A 236 -2.76 -18.78 16.01
CA VAL A 236 -3.04 -19.72 17.12
C VAL A 236 -4.30 -20.56 16.84
N ASN A 237 -5.29 -20.01 16.13
CA ASN A 237 -6.51 -20.74 15.73
C ASN A 237 -6.29 -21.80 14.63
N LYS A 238 -5.05 -22.10 14.21
CA LYS A 238 -4.72 -23.19 13.28
C LYS A 238 -3.90 -24.33 13.91
N GLN A 239 -3.69 -24.29 15.23
CA GLN A 239 -2.89 -25.29 15.96
C GLN A 239 -3.76 -26.12 16.90
N TYR A 240 -3.78 -27.45 16.72
CA TYR A 240 -4.46 -28.39 17.61
C TYR A 240 -3.49 -29.02 18.60
N LEU A 241 -3.70 -28.83 19.90
CA LEU A 241 -2.90 -29.47 20.94
C LEU A 241 -3.44 -30.88 21.23
N PHE A 242 -2.72 -31.90 20.79
CA PHE A 242 -3.04 -33.31 21.02
C PHE A 242 -2.46 -33.82 22.36
N LYS A 243 -3.35 -34.18 23.28
CA LYS A 243 -3.00 -34.50 24.68
C LYS A 243 -2.91 -36.01 25.00
N LYS A 244 -3.18 -36.90 24.05
CA LYS A 244 -3.08 -38.36 24.30
C LYS A 244 -1.62 -38.82 24.14
N LYS A 245 -1.31 -39.96 24.78
CA LYS A 245 0.02 -40.60 24.70
C LYS A 245 0.31 -41.29 23.36
N LEU A 246 -0.70 -41.52 22.54
CA LEU A 246 -0.58 -42.16 21.23
C LEU A 246 -1.39 -41.36 20.21
N LEU A 247 -0.74 -40.91 19.14
CA LEU A 247 -1.38 -40.31 17.98
C LEU A 247 -1.50 -41.37 16.87
N SER A 248 -2.73 -41.81 16.61
CA SER A 248 -3.06 -42.80 15.59
C SER A 248 -3.55 -42.14 14.29
N ARG A 249 -3.71 -42.95 13.24
CA ARG A 249 -4.32 -42.49 11.98
C ARG A 249 -5.73 -41.96 12.19
N ASP A 250 -6.52 -42.62 13.03
CA ASP A 250 -7.93 -42.29 13.16
C ASP A 250 -8.10 -40.95 13.91
N ASP A 251 -7.24 -40.69 14.91
CA ASP A 251 -7.16 -39.38 15.57
C ASP A 251 -6.86 -38.23 14.56
N LEU A 252 -6.00 -38.47 13.57
CA LEU A 252 -5.65 -37.46 12.56
C LEU A 252 -6.78 -37.12 11.59
N ARG A 253 -7.75 -38.02 11.42
CA ARG A 253 -8.93 -37.78 10.58
C ARG A 253 -10.00 -36.96 11.28
N GLU A 254 -9.99 -36.94 12.61
CA GLU A 254 -10.93 -36.20 13.44
C GLU A 254 -10.46 -34.76 13.76
N ILE A 255 -9.16 -34.49 13.63
CA ILE A 255 -8.59 -33.15 13.80
C ILE A 255 -8.81 -32.36 12.50
N GLU A 256 -9.21 -31.10 12.55
CA GLU A 256 -9.42 -30.29 11.32
C GLU A 256 -8.22 -29.38 11.03
N GLU A 257 -7.44 -29.08 12.06
CA GLU A 257 -6.32 -28.14 12.03
C GLU A 257 -5.12 -28.69 11.24
N SER A 258 -4.42 -27.77 10.58
CA SER A 258 -3.27 -28.06 9.74
C SER A 258 -1.97 -28.29 10.54
N GLU A 259 -1.90 -27.78 11.78
CA GLU A 259 -0.74 -27.99 12.65
C GLU A 259 -1.15 -28.65 13.95
N ILE A 260 -0.49 -29.75 14.29
CA ILE A 260 -0.80 -30.57 15.46
C ILE A 260 0.38 -30.55 16.40
N ILE A 261 0.18 -30.02 17.59
CA ILE A 261 1.18 -29.97 18.63
C ILE A 261 1.00 -31.19 19.54
N ILE A 262 2.02 -32.02 19.67
CA ILE A 262 2.04 -33.17 20.59
C ILE A 262 2.91 -32.90 21.82
N GLU A 263 2.58 -33.52 22.95
CA GLU A 263 3.41 -33.44 24.15
C GLU A 263 4.68 -34.28 24.04
N LYS A 264 5.73 -33.88 24.77
CA LYS A 264 6.99 -34.61 24.82
C LYS A 264 6.75 -36.00 25.43
N GLY A 265 6.89 -37.04 24.61
CA GLY A 265 6.62 -38.44 24.99
C GLY A 265 5.35 -39.03 24.38
N THR A 266 4.59 -38.26 23.61
CA THR A 266 3.53 -38.80 22.76
C THR A 266 4.15 -39.64 21.63
N ILE A 267 3.68 -40.88 21.51
CA ILE A 267 4.09 -41.81 20.45
C ILE A 267 3.25 -41.49 19.20
N VAL A 268 3.91 -41.22 18.09
CA VAL A 268 3.24 -41.08 16.78
C VAL A 268 3.44 -42.36 15.99
N THR A 269 2.35 -43.01 15.57
CA THR A 269 2.45 -44.24 14.77
C THR A 269 2.99 -43.92 13.37
N ALA A 270 3.67 -44.87 12.71
CA ALA A 270 4.18 -44.67 11.35
C ALA A 270 3.05 -44.31 10.35
N LEU A 271 1.90 -45.00 10.47
CA LEU A 271 0.70 -44.72 9.69
C LEU A 271 0.14 -43.31 9.94
N ALA A 272 0.30 -42.76 11.16
CA ALA A 272 -0.10 -41.40 11.45
C ALA A 272 0.78 -40.38 10.71
N TYR A 273 2.09 -40.60 10.59
CA TYR A 273 2.96 -39.72 9.80
C TYR A 273 2.60 -39.72 8.31
N ASP A 274 2.26 -40.88 7.76
CA ASP A 274 1.86 -40.99 6.36
C ASP A 274 0.55 -40.25 6.09
N VAL A 275 -0.45 -40.44 6.96
CA VAL A 275 -1.75 -39.76 6.85
C VAL A 275 -1.65 -38.26 7.09
N ALA A 276 -0.78 -37.82 8.01
CA ALA A 276 -0.50 -36.40 8.18
C ALA A 276 0.08 -35.80 6.89
N ARG A 277 0.99 -36.51 6.20
CA ARG A 277 1.54 -36.08 4.91
C ARG A 277 0.49 -36.03 3.81
N GLU A 278 -0.38 -37.03 3.72
CA GLU A 278 -1.49 -37.06 2.76
C GLU A 278 -2.50 -35.93 2.98
N LEU A 279 -2.79 -35.59 4.24
CA LEU A 279 -3.74 -34.54 4.63
C LEU A 279 -3.10 -33.14 4.70
N GLY A 280 -1.81 -32.99 4.37
CA GLY A 280 -1.11 -31.71 4.42
C GLY A 280 -0.94 -31.14 5.85
N LYS A 281 -0.92 -32.00 6.87
CA LYS A 281 -0.81 -31.62 8.28
C LYS A 281 0.62 -31.74 8.78
N SER A 282 1.05 -30.78 9.61
CA SER A 282 2.32 -30.83 10.32
C SER A 282 2.12 -31.34 11.76
N ILE A 283 3.07 -32.14 12.25
CA ILE A 283 3.10 -32.59 13.64
C ILE A 283 4.37 -32.03 14.28
N SER A 284 4.22 -31.17 15.29
CA SER A 284 5.32 -30.55 16.01
C SER A 284 5.27 -30.93 17.49
N VAL A 285 6.43 -31.07 18.14
CA VAL A 285 6.50 -31.38 19.57
C VAL A 285 6.51 -30.06 20.34
N ARG A 286 5.64 -29.93 21.34
CA ARG A 286 5.62 -28.78 22.26
C ARG A 286 6.98 -28.67 22.95
N GLN A 287 7.71 -27.58 22.69
CA GLN A 287 8.97 -27.26 23.38
C GLN A 287 8.74 -26.96 24.85
#